data_AF-A0A699XP92-F1
#
_entry.id   AF-A0A699XP92-F1
#
_cell.length_a   1.000
_cell.length_b   1.000
_cell.length_c   1.000
_cell.angle_alpha   90.00
_cell.angle_beta   90.00
_cell.angle_gamma   90.00
#
_symmetry.space_group_name_H-M   'P 1'
#
loop_
_entity.id
_entity.type
_entity.pdbx_description
1 polymer ?
#
loop_
_entity_poly.entity_id
_entity_poly.type
_entity_poly.pdbx_seq_one_letter_code
_entity_poly.pdbx_strand_id
1 'polypeptide(L)' 'SVDEPPEVELKDPPHHLEYAFLEGDNNLPVIIAKELGSEEKAALIKVLKTHKRAIAWKLSDIQ' A
#
# COMPACT_ATOMS: atom_id res chain seq x y z
N SER A 1 23.95 11.09 11.94
CA SER A 1 23.67 10.06 10.95
C SER A 1 22.17 9.98 10.80
N VAL A 2 21.64 10.28 9.61
CA VAL A 2 20.23 10.08 9.33
C VAL A 2 20.10 8.58 9.08
N ASP A 3 19.46 7.89 10.01
CA ASP A 3 19.16 6.47 9.90
C ASP A 3 18.25 6.33 8.68
N GLU A 4 18.81 5.81 7.59
CA GLU A 4 18.08 5.55 6.36
C GLU A 4 16.98 4.55 6.71
N PRO A 5 15.70 4.82 6.40
CA PRO A 5 14.62 3.91 6.77
C PRO A 5 14.93 2.54 6.15
N PRO A 6 14.80 1.44 6.91
CA PRO A 6 15.12 0.11 6.39
C PRO A 6 14.33 -0.11 5.11
N GLU A 7 15.03 -0.55 4.06
CA GLU A 7 14.43 -0.95 2.79
C GLU A 7 13.37 -2.01 3.13
N VAL A 8 12.10 -1.64 3.02
CA VAL A 8 11.00 -2.53 3.38
C VAL A 8 10.97 -3.64 2.33
N GLU A 9 11.60 -4.78 2.61
CA GLU A 9 11.54 -5.96 1.76
C GLU A 9 10.07 -6.44 1.68
N LEU A 10 9.41 -6.13 0.58
CA LEU A 10 8.06 -6.62 0.30
C LEU A 10 8.11 -8.13 0.06
N LYS A 11 7.26 -8.86 0.78
CA LYS A 11 7.09 -10.30 0.56
C LYS A 11 6.31 -10.54 -0.73
N ASP A 12 6.52 -11.67 -1.38
CA ASP A 12 5.70 -12.03 -2.53
C ASP A 12 4.22 -12.17 -2.12
N PRO A 13 3.29 -11.45 -2.78
CA PRO A 13 1.88 -11.56 -2.48
C PRO A 13 1.33 -12.90 -3.04
N PRO A 14 0.27 -13.44 -2.46
CA PRO A 14 -0.50 -14.54 -3.06
C PRO A 14 -0.90 -14.23 -4.50
N HIS A 15 -1.06 -15.25 -5.36
CA HIS A 15 -1.33 -15.08 -6.80
C HIS A 15 -2.52 -14.17 -7.17
N HIS A 16 -3.56 -14.14 -6.31
CA HIS A 16 -4.77 -13.32 -6.50
C HIS A 16 -4.59 -11.87 -6.01
N LEU A 17 -3.43 -11.53 -5.46
CA LEU A 17 -3.13 -10.20 -4.93
C LEU A 17 -1.94 -9.59 -5.66
N GLU A 18 -1.89 -8.27 -5.66
CA GLU A 18 -0.77 -7.51 -6.17
C GLU A 18 -0.52 -6.26 -5.32
N TYR A 19 0.69 -5.73 -5.42
CA TYR A 19 1.05 -4.45 -4.81
C TYR A 19 0.60 -3.28 -5.67
N ALA A 20 0.04 -2.27 -5.01
CA ALA A 20 -0.12 -0.94 -5.55
C ALA A 20 0.44 0.09 -4.57
N PHE A 21 0.87 1.23 -5.08
CA PHE A 21 1.57 2.23 -4.29
C PHE A 21 0.74 3.52 -4.19
N LEU A 22 0.58 4.02 -2.96
CA LEU A 22 -0.18 5.24 -2.72
C LEU A 22 0.67 6.52 -2.89
N GLU A 23 2.00 6.39 -2.96
CA GLU A 23 2.95 7.49 -3.16
C GLU A 23 4.04 7.13 -4.17
N GLY A 24 4.82 8.13 -4.60
CA GLY A 24 5.99 7.93 -5.45
C GLY A 24 7.11 7.19 -4.73
N ASP A 25 8.06 6.64 -5.49
CA ASP A 25 9.24 5.91 -5.00
C ASP A 25 8.91 4.66 -4.16
N ASN A 26 7.87 3.90 -4.56
CA ASN A 26 7.44 2.67 -3.89
C ASN A 26 7.04 2.84 -2.41
N ASN A 27 6.72 4.07 -2.00
CA ASN A 27 6.27 4.35 -0.64
C ASN A 27 4.79 3.98 -0.45
N LEU A 28 4.47 3.51 0.76
CA LEU A 28 3.12 3.10 1.18
C LEU A 28 2.51 2.01 0.27
N PRO A 29 3.09 0.79 0.28
CA PRO A 29 2.51 -0.34 -0.43
C PRO A 29 1.15 -0.70 0.18
N VAL A 30 0.17 -0.92 -0.69
CA VAL A 30 -1.10 -1.56 -0.36
C VAL A 30 -1.26 -2.83 -1.19
N ILE A 31 -1.88 -3.83 -0.60
CA ILE A 31 -2.19 -5.10 -1.27
C ILE A 31 -3.63 -5.01 -1.79
N ILE A 32 -3.82 -5.21 -3.09
CA ILE A 32 -5.13 -5.17 -3.75
C ILE A 32 -5.39 -6.46 -4.51
N ALA A 33 -6.65 -6.73 -4.85
CA ALA A 33 -7.01 -7.86 -5.69
C ALA A 33 -6.54 -7.64 -7.14
N LYS A 34 -5.88 -8.65 -7.70
CA LYS A 34 -5.30 -8.61 -9.05
C LYS A 34 -6.38 -8.57 -10.13
N GLU A 35 -7.54 -9.15 -9.82
CA GLU A 35 -8.72 -9.31 -10.69
C GLU A 35 -9.46 -7.99 -10.94
N LEU A 36 -9.16 -6.93 -10.17
CA LEU A 36 -9.79 -5.63 -10.38
C LEU A 36 -9.49 -5.09 -11.78
N GLY A 37 -10.50 -4.52 -12.43
CA GLY A 37 -10.34 -3.78 -13.67
C GLY A 37 -9.46 -2.54 -13.49
N SER A 38 -8.87 -2.04 -14.57
CA SER A 38 -8.01 -0.85 -14.51
C SER A 38 -8.70 0.38 -13.91
N GLU A 39 -9.98 0.60 -14.25
CA GLU A 39 -10.79 1.68 -13.71
C GLU A 39 -11.09 1.51 -12.22
N GLU A 40 -11.43 0.28 -11.80
CA GLU A 40 -11.68 -0.05 -10.39
C GLU A 40 -10.42 0.14 -9.55
N LYS A 41 -9.26 -0.29 -10.07
CA LYS A 41 -7.95 -0.05 -9.44
C LYS A 41 -7.68 1.44 -9.29
N ALA A 42 -7.90 2.23 -10.35
CA ALA A 42 -7.69 3.68 -10.29
C ALA A 42 -8.62 4.36 -9.27
N ALA A 43 -9.90 3.98 -9.25
CA ALA A 43 -10.88 4.49 -8.30
C ALA A 43 -10.51 4.13 -6.85
N LEU A 44 -10.15 2.87 -6.60
CA LEU A 44 -9.70 2.39 -5.29
C LEU A 44 -8.47 3.17 -4.82
N ILE A 45 -7.43 3.25 -5.65
CA ILE A 45 -6.20 3.97 -5.31
C ILE A 45 -6.47 5.45 -5.04
N LYS A 46 -7.38 6.09 -5.78
CA LYS A 46 -7.80 7.47 -5.50
C LYS A 46 -8.42 7.61 -4.12
N VAL A 47 -9.35 6.73 -3.75
CA VAL A 47 -10.00 6.73 -2.42
C VAL A 47 -8.96 6.51 -1.33
N LEU A 48 -8.07 5.51 -1.49
CA LEU A 48 -7.02 5.20 -0.51
C LEU A 48 -6.04 6.37 -0.35
N LYS A 49 -5.67 7.06 -1.44
CA LYS A 49 -4.83 8.26 -1.41
C LYS A 49 -5.47 9.41 -0.63
N THR A 50 -6.80 9.57 -0.69
CA THR A 50 -7.52 10.58 0.09
C THR A 50 -7.60 10.22 1.58
N HIS A 51 -7.66 8.93 1.91
CA HIS A 51 -7.89 8.43 3.28
C HIS A 51 -6.64 7.84 3.94
N LYS A 52 -5.44 8.20 3.50
CA LYS A 52 -4.16 7.67 4.02
C LYS A 52 -4.08 7.68 5.55
N ARG A 53 -4.56 8.74 6.21
CA ARG A 53 -4.53 8.85 7.69
C ARG A 53 -5.39 7.81 8.41
N ALA A 54 -6.43 7.31 7.77
CA ALA A 54 -7.28 6.25 8.30
C ALA A 54 -6.70 4.84 8.05
N ILE A 55 -5.79 4.72 7.07
CA ILE A 55 -5.17 3.45 6.64
C ILE A 55 -3.76 3.29 7.23
N ALA A 56 -3.09 4.39 7.58
CA ALA A 56 -1.82 4.41 8.28
C ALA A 56 -2.00 3.93 9.73
N TRP A 57 -2.30 2.65 9.87
CA TRP A 57 -2.35 1.95 11.14
C TRP A 57 -0.92 1.82 11.62
N LYS A 58 -0.66 2.30 12.83
CA LYS A 58 0.55 1.93 13.53
C LYS A 58 0.33 0.54 14.11
N LEU A 59 1.41 -0.24 14.25
CA LEU A 59 1.33 -1.54 14.93
C LEU A 59 0.76 -1.40 16.36
N SER A 60 0.93 -0.22 16.97
CA SER A 60 0.33 0.15 18.25
C SER A 60 -1.20 0.23 18.26
N ASP A 61 -1.85 0.38 17.10
CA ASP A 61 -3.31 0.47 16.99
C ASP A 61 -3.98 -0.92 17.02
N ILE A 62 -3.18 -2.00 16.93
CA ILE A 62 -3.62 -3.41 16.95
C ILE A 62 -3.30 -4.08 18.30
N GLN A 63 -2.69 -3.35 19.25
CA GLN A 63 -2.37 -3.88 20.58
C GLN A 63 -3.60 -4.08 21.46
#